data_AF-A0A3T0RWD3-F1
#
_entry.id   AF-A0A3T0RWD3-F1
#
_cell.length_a   1.000
_cell.length_b   1.000
_cell.length_c   1.000
_cell.angle_alpha   90.00
_cell.angle_beta   90.00
_cell.angle_gamma   90.00
#
_symmetry.space_group_name_H-M   'P 1'
#
loop_
_entity.id
_entity.type
_entity.pdbx_description
1 polymer ?
#
loop_
_entity_poly.entity_id
_entity_poly.type
_entity_poly.pdbx_seq_one_letter_code
_entity_poly.pdbx_strand_id
1 'polypeptide(L)'
;MRELVSADEQLEKSVMIDMNLGLDTQRILVNESIQFLLRLKNDFAEAAAGFNELKPSVLGRIKVYGIAKTHADFMLFRNGYKMIFSIKAAGVISMRFHYVGNTAIPQPQAKENVTIVMEEEMLEAKWGAFEEVLWSYKGQSFKPQFLVRHYMTLFIKDSAR
;
A
#
# COMPACT_ATOMS: atom_id res chain seq x y z
N MET A 1 44.21 33.78 -3.77
CA MET A 1 42.90 34.16 -3.18
C MET A 1 41.73 34.06 -4.16
N ARG A 2 41.89 34.31 -5.47
CA ARG A 2 40.78 34.22 -6.45
C ARG A 2 40.31 32.78 -6.74
N GLU A 3 41.21 31.80 -6.67
CA GLU A 3 40.91 30.37 -6.95
C GLU A 3 40.20 29.64 -5.80
N LEU A 4 40.39 30.08 -4.55
CA LEU A 4 39.71 29.52 -3.38
C LEU A 4 38.22 29.89 -3.36
N VAL A 5 37.89 31.13 -3.75
CA VAL A 5 36.51 31.61 -3.80
C VAL A 5 35.71 30.89 -4.90
N SER A 6 36.32 30.58 -6.05
CA SER A 6 35.65 29.84 -7.12
C SER A 6 35.40 28.37 -6.79
N ALA A 7 36.25 27.76 -5.97
CA ALA A 7 36.09 26.37 -5.54
C ALA A 7 34.92 26.24 -4.53
N ASP A 8 34.78 27.21 -3.63
CA ASP A 8 33.69 27.25 -2.65
C ASP A 8 32.33 27.46 -3.34
N GLU A 9 32.24 28.38 -4.31
CA GLU A 9 31.02 28.58 -5.10
C GLU A 9 30.61 27.34 -5.92
N GLN A 10 31.58 26.55 -6.40
CA GLN A 10 31.30 25.31 -7.13
C GLN A 10 30.85 24.17 -6.19
N LEU A 11 31.43 24.10 -4.99
CA LEU A 11 31.00 23.16 -3.95
C LEU A 11 29.58 23.47 -3.47
N GLU A 12 29.27 24.74 -3.17
CA GLU A 12 27.92 25.15 -2.78
C GLU A 12 26.88 24.82 -3.86
N LYS A 13 27.19 25.08 -5.15
CA LYS A 13 26.29 24.73 -6.26
C LYS A 13 26.09 23.22 -6.39
N SER A 14 27.16 22.44 -6.25
CA SER A 14 27.07 20.98 -6.35
C SER A 14 26.25 20.39 -5.21
N VAL A 15 26.42 20.92 -3.99
CA VAL A 15 25.63 20.55 -2.81
C VAL A 15 24.16 20.94 -2.98
N MET A 16 23.87 22.13 -3.53
CA MET A 16 22.49 22.54 -3.82
C MET A 16 21.82 21.67 -4.89
N ILE A 17 22.55 21.24 -5.92
CA ILE A 17 22.02 20.35 -6.97
C ILE A 17 21.66 18.98 -6.39
N ASP A 18 22.53 18.39 -5.57
CA ASP A 18 22.32 17.06 -4.95
C ASP A 18 21.13 17.06 -3.98
N MET A 19 20.98 18.13 -3.18
CA MET A 19 19.81 18.30 -2.31
C MET A 19 18.50 18.40 -3.09
N ASN A 20 18.49 19.09 -4.23
CA ASN A 20 17.29 19.25 -5.05
C ASN A 20 16.89 17.91 -5.71
N LEU A 21 17.88 17.15 -6.18
CA LEU A 21 17.66 15.81 -6.74
C LEU A 21 17.07 14.83 -5.71
N GLY A 22 17.56 14.89 -4.46
CA GLY A 22 17.04 14.09 -3.35
C GLY A 22 15.61 14.45 -2.95
N LEU A 23 15.26 15.74 -2.97
CA LEU A 23 13.89 16.21 -2.73
C LEU A 23 12.91 15.76 -3.82
N ASP A 24 13.33 15.83 -5.09
CA ASP A 24 12.52 15.36 -6.22
C ASP A 24 12.29 13.84 -6.15
N THR A 25 13.33 13.07 -5.81
CA THR A 25 13.27 11.62 -5.61
C THR A 25 12.23 11.24 -4.55
N GLN A 26 12.23 11.90 -3.40
CA GLN A 26 11.24 11.64 -2.34
C GLN A 26 9.83 11.99 -2.77
N ARG A 27 9.65 13.13 -3.45
CA ARG A 27 8.34 13.55 -3.96
C ARG A 27 7.78 12.57 -4.97
N ILE A 28 8.61 12.05 -5.88
CA ILE A 28 8.23 11.01 -6.83
C ILE A 28 7.78 9.76 -6.09
N LEU A 29 8.56 9.26 -5.12
CA LEU A 29 8.19 8.05 -4.37
C LEU A 29 6.89 8.20 -3.59
N VAL A 30 6.61 9.38 -3.02
CA VAL A 30 5.32 9.67 -2.36
C VAL A 30 4.17 9.57 -3.37
N ASN A 31 4.30 10.25 -4.51
CA ASN A 31 3.27 10.24 -5.55
C ASN A 31 3.03 8.83 -6.08
N GLU A 32 4.10 8.09 -6.39
CA GLU A 32 4.02 6.71 -6.87
C GLU A 32 3.40 5.77 -5.84
N SER A 33 3.71 5.95 -4.55
CA SER A 33 3.07 5.16 -3.48
C SER A 33 1.57 5.38 -3.43
N ILE A 34 1.11 6.64 -3.53
CA ILE A 34 -0.30 7.00 -3.56
C ILE A 34 -0.98 6.39 -4.80
N GLN A 35 -0.40 6.59 -5.99
CA GLN A 35 -0.96 6.09 -7.25
C GLN A 35 -1.03 4.56 -7.27
N PHE A 36 0.01 3.89 -6.79
CA PHE A 36 0.03 2.43 -6.72
C PHE A 36 -1.02 1.89 -5.76
N LEU A 37 -1.22 2.51 -4.59
CA LEU A 37 -2.22 2.09 -3.63
C LEU A 37 -3.65 2.31 -4.16
N LEU A 38 -3.90 3.42 -4.85
CA LEU A 38 -5.18 3.68 -5.52
C LEU A 38 -5.46 2.67 -6.64
N ARG A 39 -4.43 2.31 -7.41
CA ARG A 39 -4.54 1.24 -8.43
C ARG A 39 -4.88 -0.09 -7.79
N LEU A 40 -4.14 -0.50 -6.75
CA LEU A 40 -4.42 -1.75 -6.02
C LEU A 40 -5.85 -1.77 -5.47
N LYS A 41 -6.31 -0.66 -4.89
CA LYS A 41 -7.69 -0.53 -4.41
C LYS A 41 -8.71 -0.81 -5.52
N ASN A 42 -8.51 -0.26 -6.70
CA ASN A 42 -9.39 -0.48 -7.86
C ASN A 42 -9.34 -1.95 -8.31
N ASP A 43 -8.14 -2.52 -8.47
CA ASP A 43 -7.96 -3.91 -8.90
C ASP A 43 -8.61 -4.90 -7.89
N PHE A 44 -8.49 -4.64 -6.58
CA PHE A 44 -9.16 -5.43 -5.54
C PHE A 44 -10.67 -5.20 -5.52
N ALA A 45 -11.16 -3.98 -5.78
CA ALA A 45 -12.59 -3.70 -5.86
C ALA A 45 -13.24 -4.44 -7.03
N GLU A 46 -12.58 -4.48 -8.18
CA GLU A 46 -13.02 -5.26 -9.35
C GLU A 46 -13.04 -6.76 -9.04
N ALA A 47 -11.96 -7.29 -8.47
CA ALA A 47 -11.90 -8.70 -8.07
C ALA A 47 -12.99 -9.05 -7.02
N ALA A 48 -13.26 -8.15 -6.07
CA ALA A 48 -14.31 -8.31 -5.09
C ALA A 48 -15.71 -8.26 -5.71
N ALA A 49 -15.94 -7.40 -6.70
CA ALA A 49 -17.19 -7.35 -7.46
C ALA A 49 -17.44 -8.69 -8.17
N GLY A 50 -16.45 -9.20 -8.90
CA GLY A 50 -16.55 -10.51 -9.57
C GLY A 50 -16.81 -11.66 -8.59
N PHE A 51 -16.16 -11.68 -7.43
CA PHE A 51 -16.49 -12.67 -6.38
C PHE A 51 -17.92 -12.52 -5.85
N ASN A 52 -18.38 -11.28 -5.64
CA ASN A 52 -19.69 -10.99 -5.08
C ASN A 52 -20.84 -11.31 -6.04
N GLU A 53 -20.62 -11.23 -7.36
CA GLU A 53 -21.59 -11.64 -8.39
C GLU A 53 -21.89 -13.14 -8.33
N LEU A 54 -20.88 -13.96 -8.01
CA LEU A 54 -21.03 -15.41 -7.85
C LEU A 54 -21.73 -15.82 -6.55
N LYS A 55 -22.03 -14.86 -5.66
CA LYS A 55 -22.68 -15.11 -4.36
C LYS A 55 -24.20 -14.88 -4.44
N PRO A 56 -25.02 -15.90 -4.12
CA PRO A 56 -26.48 -15.75 -4.13
C PRO A 56 -27.02 -14.89 -2.97
N SER A 57 -26.24 -14.73 -1.89
CA SER A 57 -26.61 -13.96 -0.72
C SER A 57 -25.73 -12.71 -0.55
N VAL A 58 -26.30 -11.68 0.08
CA VAL A 58 -25.57 -10.48 0.51
C VAL A 58 -24.64 -10.79 1.69
N LEU A 59 -24.97 -11.82 2.48
CA LEU A 59 -24.14 -12.28 3.59
C LEU A 59 -22.81 -12.84 3.08
N GLY A 60 -21.71 -12.41 3.71
CA GLY A 60 -20.37 -12.85 3.36
C GLY A 60 -19.84 -12.31 2.04
N ARG A 61 -20.41 -11.22 1.52
CA ARG A 61 -19.81 -10.43 0.44
C ARG A 61 -18.55 -9.69 0.94
N ILE A 62 -17.61 -9.48 0.04
CA ILE A 62 -16.39 -8.71 0.30
C ILE A 62 -16.70 -7.24 0.10
N LYS A 63 -16.31 -6.42 1.08
CA LYS A 63 -16.43 -4.97 1.04
C LYS A 63 -15.04 -4.35 0.95
N VAL A 64 -14.86 -3.35 0.10
CA VAL A 64 -13.62 -2.59 -0.03
C VAL A 64 -13.88 -1.17 0.47
N TYR A 65 -13.09 -0.71 1.44
CA TYR A 65 -13.24 0.58 2.09
C TYR A 65 -11.97 1.41 1.95
N GLY A 66 -12.10 2.71 1.70
CA GLY A 66 -11.01 3.65 1.97
C GLY A 66 -10.90 3.93 3.47
N ILE A 67 -9.69 4.19 3.95
CA ILE A 67 -9.45 4.57 5.34
C ILE A 67 -9.47 6.11 5.44
N ALA A 68 -10.24 6.64 6.37
CA ALA A 68 -10.39 8.08 6.53
C ALA A 68 -9.07 8.72 7.01
N LYS A 69 -8.85 9.98 6.59
CA LYS A 69 -7.66 10.78 6.95
C LYS A 69 -6.33 10.21 6.45
N THR A 70 -6.36 9.36 5.43
CA THR A 70 -5.17 8.93 4.69
C THR A 70 -5.32 9.31 3.22
N HIS A 71 -4.21 9.34 2.47
CA HIS A 71 -4.24 9.72 1.05
C HIS A 71 -4.84 8.62 0.17
N ALA A 72 -4.54 7.36 0.46
CA ALA A 72 -4.94 6.24 -0.40
C ALA A 72 -5.20 4.91 0.33
N ASP A 73 -4.97 4.84 1.65
CA ASP A 73 -5.06 3.56 2.37
C ASP A 73 -6.46 2.96 2.24
N PHE A 74 -6.51 1.63 2.16
CA PHE A 74 -7.75 0.90 1.97
C PHE A 74 -7.71 -0.45 2.66
N MET A 75 -8.88 -1.03 2.83
CA MET A 75 -9.02 -2.36 3.40
C MET A 75 -10.11 -3.17 2.71
N LEU A 76 -9.89 -4.48 2.65
CA LEU A 76 -10.92 -5.47 2.36
C LEU A 76 -11.50 -5.95 3.69
N PHE A 77 -12.82 -6.15 3.73
CA PHE A 77 -13.53 -6.65 4.90
C PHE A 77 -14.54 -7.74 4.52
N ARG A 78 -14.51 -8.85 5.26
CA ARG A 78 -15.48 -9.94 5.18
C ARG A 78 -15.48 -10.76 6.47
N ASN A 79 -16.65 -10.99 7.05
CA ASN A 79 -16.85 -11.86 8.22
C ASN A 79 -15.90 -11.57 9.42
N GLY A 80 -15.64 -10.30 9.73
CA GLY A 80 -14.71 -9.92 10.80
C GLY A 80 -13.23 -9.97 10.39
N TYR A 81 -12.90 -10.52 9.22
CA TYR A 81 -11.56 -10.55 8.65
C TYR A 81 -11.29 -9.27 7.84
N LYS A 82 -10.16 -8.63 8.12
CA LYS A 82 -9.69 -7.39 7.48
C LYS A 82 -8.32 -7.66 6.85
N MET A 83 -8.15 -7.17 5.62
CA MET A 83 -6.85 -7.06 4.97
C MET A 83 -6.62 -5.60 4.64
N ILE A 84 -5.55 -5.03 5.19
CA ILE A 84 -5.32 -3.59 5.18
C ILE A 84 -4.05 -3.30 4.39
N PHE A 85 -4.14 -2.33 3.49
CA PHE A 85 -3.03 -1.77 2.72
C PHE A 85 -2.80 -0.32 3.15
N SER A 86 -1.58 -0.01 3.58
CA SER A 86 -1.22 1.31 4.11
C SER A 86 0.18 1.75 3.72
N ILE A 87 0.35 3.03 3.39
CA ILE A 87 1.67 3.64 3.19
C ILE A 87 2.39 3.73 4.53
N LYS A 88 3.54 3.06 4.67
CA LYS A 88 4.39 3.12 5.87
C LYS A 88 5.45 4.21 5.76
N ALA A 89 5.99 4.39 4.56
CA ALA A 89 6.93 5.44 4.19
C ALA A 89 6.86 5.66 2.66
N ALA A 90 7.50 6.71 2.15
CA ALA A 90 7.63 6.91 0.72
C ALA A 90 8.31 5.68 0.07
N GLY A 91 7.62 5.05 -0.89
CA GLY A 91 8.07 3.84 -1.55
C GLY A 91 7.87 2.54 -0.74
N VAL A 92 7.18 2.58 0.41
CA VAL A 92 6.95 1.39 1.24
C VAL A 92 5.48 1.27 1.60
N ILE A 93 4.86 0.19 1.12
CA ILE A 93 3.47 -0.16 1.40
C ILE A 93 3.44 -1.41 2.27
N SER A 94 2.74 -1.30 3.38
CA SER A 94 2.47 -2.43 4.27
C SER A 94 1.16 -3.11 3.92
N MET A 95 1.13 -4.42 4.15
CA MET A 95 -0.06 -5.25 4.02
C MET A 95 -0.22 -6.09 5.28
N ARG A 96 -1.38 -5.97 5.94
CA ARG A 96 -1.65 -6.60 7.25
C ARG A 96 -2.98 -7.33 7.25
N PHE A 97 -3.03 -8.45 7.97
CA PHE A 97 -4.24 -9.25 8.17
C PHE A 97 -4.68 -9.20 9.62
N HIS A 98 -5.91 -8.75 9.83
CA HIS A 98 -6.51 -8.63 11.15
C HIS A 98 -7.80 -9.46 11.19
N TYR A 99 -8.03 -10.12 12.31
CA TYR A 99 -9.34 -10.70 12.64
C TYR A 99 -9.92 -9.93 13.82
N VAL A 100 -11.14 -9.46 13.64
CA VAL A 100 -11.94 -8.84 14.69
C VAL A 100 -13.05 -9.83 15.02
N GLY A 101 -12.96 -10.43 16.20
CA GLY A 101 -13.99 -11.32 16.72
C GLY A 101 -15.36 -10.63 16.73
N ASN A 102 -16.42 -11.43 16.53
CA ASN A 102 -17.76 -10.99 16.19
C ASN A 102 -18.33 -9.93 17.16
N THR A 103 -18.11 -8.66 16.84
CA THR A 103 -18.93 -7.55 17.32
C THR A 103 -19.72 -7.08 16.11
N ALA A 104 -21.01 -7.45 16.09
CA ALA A 104 -21.88 -7.33 14.92
C ALA A 104 -22.14 -5.88 14.46
N ILE A 105 -21.54 -4.86 15.09
CA ILE A 105 -21.78 -3.44 14.81
C ILE A 105 -20.47 -2.67 15.06
N PRO A 106 -19.91 -1.95 14.06
CA PRO A 106 -18.81 -1.02 14.30
C PRO A 106 -19.33 0.13 15.17
N GLN A 107 -19.05 0.09 16.47
CA GLN A 107 -19.24 1.25 17.35
C GLN A 107 -17.97 2.11 17.31
N PRO A 108 -18.07 3.44 17.09
CA PRO A 108 -16.90 4.31 16.96
C PRO A 108 -16.04 4.43 18.23
N GLN A 109 -16.41 3.78 19.34
CA GLN A 109 -15.69 3.82 20.62
C GLN A 109 -15.42 2.43 21.23
N ALA A 110 -15.82 1.33 20.59
CA ALA A 110 -15.49 0.01 21.08
C ALA A 110 -14.01 -0.28 20.81
N LYS A 111 -13.23 -0.63 21.85
CA LYS A 111 -11.89 -1.20 21.67
C LYS A 111 -12.07 -2.55 20.98
N GLU A 112 -11.89 -2.58 19.66
CA GLU A 112 -11.86 -3.84 18.91
C GLU A 112 -10.71 -4.69 19.47
N ASN A 113 -11.01 -5.91 19.95
CA ASN A 113 -9.99 -6.92 20.21
C ASN A 113 -9.50 -7.43 18.86
N VAL A 114 -8.50 -6.73 18.31
CA VAL A 114 -7.90 -7.06 17.02
C VAL A 114 -6.84 -8.12 17.22
N THR A 115 -7.04 -9.29 16.62
CA THR A 115 -6.01 -10.33 16.52
C THR A 115 -5.25 -10.15 15.22
N ILE A 116 -3.94 -9.98 15.29
CA ILE A 116 -3.06 -10.03 14.12
C ILE A 116 -2.94 -11.49 13.69
N VAL A 117 -3.35 -11.80 12.45
CA VAL A 117 -3.47 -13.19 11.97
C VAL A 117 -2.24 -13.63 11.18
N MET A 118 -1.52 -12.67 10.61
CA MET A 118 -0.31 -12.91 9.83
C MET A 118 0.71 -11.81 10.09
N GLU A 119 1.98 -12.12 9.87
CA GLU A 119 3.06 -11.14 9.87
C GLU A 119 2.81 -10.04 8.83
N GLU A 120 3.32 -8.84 9.14
CA GLU A 120 3.25 -7.70 8.23
C GLU A 120 4.13 -7.96 7.01
N GLU A 121 3.52 -7.90 5.83
CA GLU A 121 4.21 -8.06 4.55
C GLU A 121 4.44 -6.68 3.90
N MET A 122 5.55 -6.53 3.18
CA MET A 122 5.98 -5.24 2.60
C MET A 122 6.10 -5.28 1.09
N LEU A 123 5.58 -4.25 0.45
CA LEU A 123 5.84 -3.93 -0.95
C LEU A 123 6.76 -2.72 -0.99
N GLU A 124 7.87 -2.86 -1.71
CA GLU A 124 8.96 -1.89 -1.71
C GLU A 124 9.20 -1.41 -3.13
N ALA A 125 9.15 -0.08 -3.30
CA ALA A 125 9.54 0.61 -4.52
C ALA A 125 11.05 0.55 -4.70
N LYS A 126 11.48 0.34 -5.94
CA LYS A 126 12.86 0.34 -6.38
C LYS A 126 12.98 1.20 -7.63
N TRP A 127 14.10 1.90 -7.76
CA TRP A 127 14.42 2.61 -8.98
C TRP A 127 14.80 1.62 -10.09
N GLY A 128 14.06 1.68 -11.19
CA GLY A 128 14.34 1.04 -12.45
C GLY A 128 15.14 1.96 -13.38
N ALA A 129 15.27 1.53 -14.64
CA ALA A 129 15.87 2.38 -15.66
C ALA A 129 14.96 3.57 -15.98
N PHE A 130 15.55 4.67 -16.49
CA PHE A 130 14.81 5.83 -16.99
C PHE A 130 13.83 6.44 -15.96
N GLU A 131 14.24 6.50 -14.68
CA GLU A 131 13.42 7.05 -13.57
C GLU A 131 12.10 6.30 -13.33
N GLU A 132 11.98 5.07 -13.84
CA GLU A 132 10.84 4.21 -13.58
C GLU A 132 10.84 3.73 -12.12
N VAL A 133 9.69 3.82 -11.45
CA VAL A 133 9.51 3.21 -10.12
C VAL A 133 8.92 1.82 -10.28
N LEU A 134 9.68 0.81 -9.87
CA LEU A 134 9.30 -0.60 -9.92
C LEU A 134 8.92 -1.11 -8.52
N TRP A 135 7.82 -1.84 -8.43
CA TRP A 135 7.38 -2.44 -7.16
C TRP A 135 7.92 -3.86 -7.00
N SER A 136 8.42 -4.15 -5.80
CA SER A 136 8.99 -5.44 -5.44
C SER A 136 8.41 -6.00 -4.15
N TYR A 137 8.43 -7.32 -4.04
CA TYR A 137 8.02 -8.07 -2.87
C TYR A 137 9.13 -9.07 -2.54
N LYS A 138 9.66 -9.02 -1.31
CA LYS A 138 10.80 -9.85 -0.88
C LYS A 138 11.97 -9.77 -1.87
N GLY A 139 12.24 -8.55 -2.33
CA GLY A 139 13.30 -8.24 -3.28
C GLY A 139 12.99 -8.51 -4.76
N GLN A 140 11.88 -9.18 -5.11
CA GLN A 140 11.54 -9.54 -6.48
C GLN A 140 10.46 -8.62 -7.06
N SER A 141 10.68 -8.10 -8.27
CA SER A 141 9.66 -7.32 -8.98
C SER A 141 8.47 -8.20 -9.37
N PHE A 142 7.27 -7.64 -9.32
CA PHE A 142 6.04 -8.39 -9.63
C PHE A 142 5.08 -7.56 -10.49
N LYS A 143 4.15 -8.24 -11.16
CA LYS A 143 3.04 -7.59 -11.84
C LYS A 143 1.84 -7.46 -10.88
N PRO A 144 1.21 -6.29 -10.74
CA PRO A 144 0.15 -6.06 -9.74
C PRO A 144 -1.00 -7.07 -9.81
N GLN A 145 -1.40 -7.49 -11.00
CA GLN A 145 -2.47 -8.48 -11.19
C GLN A 145 -2.19 -9.84 -10.53
N PHE A 146 -0.92 -10.24 -10.39
CA PHE A 146 -0.57 -11.49 -9.72
C PHE A 146 -0.61 -11.33 -8.20
N LEU A 147 -0.24 -10.17 -7.68
CA LEU A 147 -0.39 -9.83 -6.26
C LEU A 147 -1.87 -9.84 -5.87
N VAL A 148 -2.72 -9.17 -6.65
CA VAL A 148 -4.16 -9.11 -6.42
C VAL A 148 -4.76 -10.52 -6.45
N ARG A 149 -4.44 -11.33 -7.46
CA ARG A 149 -4.92 -12.72 -7.56
C ARG A 149 -4.51 -13.55 -6.35
N HIS A 150 -3.23 -13.50 -5.96
CA HIS A 150 -2.70 -14.28 -4.85
C HIS A 150 -3.40 -13.91 -3.54
N TYR A 151 -3.40 -12.62 -3.18
CA TYR A 151 -3.94 -12.19 -1.90
C TYR A 151 -5.46 -12.16 -1.84
N MET A 152 -6.15 -11.97 -2.97
CA MET A 152 -7.60 -12.13 -3.01
C MET A 152 -8.00 -13.59 -2.73
N THR A 153 -7.26 -14.55 -3.30
CA THR A 153 -7.47 -15.98 -3.04
C THR A 153 -7.27 -16.31 -1.56
N LEU A 154 -6.16 -15.82 -0.98
CA LEU A 154 -5.86 -15.98 0.43
C LEU A 154 -6.96 -15.36 1.31
N PHE A 155 -7.33 -14.11 1.02
CA PHE A 155 -8.37 -13.39 1.74
C PHE A 155 -9.72 -14.12 1.69
N ILE A 156 -10.14 -14.61 0.53
CA ILE A 156 -11.40 -15.36 0.38
C ILE A 156 -11.39 -16.63 1.24
N LYS A 157 -10.27 -17.36 1.24
CA LYS A 157 -10.12 -18.62 1.97
C LYS A 157 -10.17 -18.40 3.48
N ASP A 158 -9.39 -17.44 3.98
CA ASP A 158 -9.25 -17.27 5.42
C ASP A 158 -10.40 -16.46 6.04
N SER A 159 -11.05 -15.56 5.28
CA SER A 159 -12.29 -14.90 5.72
C SER A 159 -13.55 -15.80 5.70
N ALA A 160 -13.43 -17.04 5.22
CA ALA A 160 -14.52 -18.01 5.24
C ALA A 160 -14.47 -18.97 6.44
N ARG A 161 -13.36 -18.97 7.20
CA ARG A 161 -13.19 -19.76 8.41
C ARG A 161 -13.91 -19.09 9.57
#